data_AF-F5H2C2-F1
#
_entry.id   AF-F5H2C2-F1
#
_cell.length_a   1.000
_cell.length_b   1.000
_cell.length_c   1.000
_cell.angle_alpha   90.00
_cell.angle_beta   90.00
_cell.angle_gamma   90.00
#
_symmetry.space_group_name_H-M   'P 1'
#
loop_
_entity.id
_entity.type
_entity.pdbx_description
1 polymer ?
#
loop_
_entity_poly.entity_id
_entity_poly.type
_entity_poly.pdbx_seq_one_letter_code
_entity_poly.pdbx_strand_id
1 'polypeptide(L)'
;MRKPAAGFLPSLLKVLLLPLAPAAAQDSTQASTPGSPLSPTEYERFFALLTPTWKAETTCRLRATHGCRNPTLVQLDQYENHGLVPDGAVCSNLPYASWFESFCQFTHYRCSNHVYYAKRVLCSQPVSILSPNTLKEIEASAEVSPTTMTSPISPHFTERQTFQPWPERLSNN
;
A
#
# COMPACT_ATOMS: atom_id res chain seq x y z
N MET A 1 70.14 18.20 -44.49
CA MET A 1 70.63 18.99 -43.33
C MET A 1 69.46 19.25 -42.38
N ARG A 2 69.69 19.26 -41.05
CA ARG A 2 68.87 19.84 -39.96
C ARG A 2 67.40 19.35 -39.73
N LYS A 3 67.17 18.73 -38.56
CA LYS A 3 65.98 18.91 -37.68
C LYS A 3 66.15 20.26 -36.91
N PRO A 4 65.12 20.94 -36.33
CA PRO A 4 64.15 20.50 -35.29
C PRO A 4 62.68 20.69 -35.76
N ALA A 5 61.58 20.76 -34.98
CA ALA A 5 61.26 20.67 -33.54
C ALA A 5 59.97 19.80 -33.39
N ALA A 6 59.58 19.13 -32.29
CA ALA A 6 59.35 19.50 -30.87
C ALA A 6 58.21 20.52 -30.65
N GLY A 7 57.04 20.03 -30.19
CA GLY A 7 55.84 20.83 -29.93
C GLY A 7 54.67 20.03 -29.34
N PHE A 8 54.85 19.45 -28.15
CA PHE A 8 53.78 18.81 -27.37
C PHE A 8 53.26 19.77 -26.29
N LEU A 9 51.95 20.03 -26.26
CA LEU A 9 51.22 20.47 -25.05
C LEU A 9 49.76 19.98 -25.13
N PRO A 10 49.36 18.94 -24.37
CA PRO A 10 47.95 18.58 -24.22
C PRO A 10 47.23 19.55 -23.28
N SER A 11 45.98 19.90 -23.62
CA SER A 11 45.14 20.78 -22.80
C SER A 11 44.79 20.12 -21.46
N LEU A 12 45.05 20.81 -20.35
CA LEU A 12 44.75 20.32 -19.00
C LEU A 12 43.26 20.47 -18.68
N LEU A 13 42.51 19.37 -18.84
CA LEU A 13 41.10 19.30 -18.44
C LEU A 13 41.00 19.30 -16.90
N LYS A 14 40.72 20.47 -16.31
CA LYS A 14 40.66 20.65 -14.86
C LYS A 14 39.34 20.13 -14.30
N VAL A 15 39.26 18.82 -14.08
CA VAL A 15 38.11 18.17 -13.42
C VAL A 15 38.05 18.62 -11.95
N LEU A 16 37.04 19.41 -11.62
CA LEU A 16 36.79 19.88 -10.27
C LEU A 16 36.08 18.78 -9.47
N LEU A 17 36.85 17.87 -8.86
CA LEU A 17 36.34 16.89 -7.90
C LEU A 17 35.97 17.60 -6.60
N LEU A 18 34.74 18.10 -6.50
CA LEU A 18 34.14 18.44 -5.21
C LEU A 18 33.91 17.14 -4.43
N PRO A 19 34.39 17.02 -3.18
CA PRO A 19 33.97 15.93 -2.31
C PRO A 19 32.50 16.16 -1.95
N LEU A 20 31.61 15.43 -2.61
CA LEU A 20 30.22 15.33 -2.19
C LEU A 20 30.20 14.60 -0.85
N ALA A 21 30.20 15.37 0.25
CA ALA A 21 30.03 14.81 1.58
C ALA A 21 28.72 14.00 1.59
N PRO A 22 28.74 12.72 2.00
CA PRO A 22 27.50 11.97 2.17
C PRO A 22 26.74 12.65 3.30
N ALA A 23 25.70 13.41 2.94
CA ALA A 23 24.67 13.78 3.89
C ALA A 23 24.15 12.46 4.46
N ALA A 24 24.41 12.23 5.75
CA ALA A 24 23.89 11.06 6.42
C ALA A 24 22.37 11.14 6.31
N ALA A 25 21.80 10.29 5.45
CA ALA A 25 20.37 10.11 5.38
C ALA A 25 19.95 9.63 6.77
N GLN A 26 19.39 10.54 7.56
CA GLN A 26 18.70 10.18 8.78
C GLN A 26 17.45 9.43 8.31
N ASP A 27 17.61 8.12 8.12
CA ASP A 27 16.52 7.17 8.04
C ASP A 27 15.89 7.09 9.44
N SER A 28 15.26 8.20 9.81
CA SER A 28 14.37 8.32 10.95
C SER A 28 13.25 7.33 10.66
N THR A 29 13.43 6.12 11.17
CA THR A 29 12.47 5.01 11.14
C THR A 29 11.33 5.34 12.10
N GLN A 30 10.66 6.47 11.81
CA GLN A 30 9.40 6.86 12.40
C GLN A 30 8.43 5.75 12.01
N ALA A 31 8.07 4.93 13.00
CA ALA A 31 7.25 3.74 12.77
C ALA A 31 5.97 4.15 12.04
N SER A 32 5.79 3.65 10.82
CA SER A 32 4.65 3.98 9.98
C SER A 32 3.35 3.60 10.69
N THR A 33 2.38 4.52 10.74
CA THR A 33 1.14 4.32 11.49
C THR A 33 0.35 3.14 10.89
N PRO A 34 -0.02 2.11 11.68
CA PRO A 34 -0.83 1.00 11.19
C PRO A 34 -2.13 1.49 10.54
N GLY A 35 -2.43 1.00 9.34
CA GLY A 35 -3.60 1.45 8.58
C GLY A 35 -3.44 2.79 7.87
N SER A 36 -2.27 3.44 7.94
CA SER A 36 -1.98 4.61 7.09
C SER A 36 -1.57 4.22 5.67
N PRO A 37 -1.81 5.07 4.65
CA PRO A 37 -1.35 4.80 3.28
C PRO A 37 0.18 4.87 3.20
N LEU A 38 0.77 4.09 2.28
CA LEU A 38 2.21 4.14 2.05
C LEU A 38 2.67 5.55 1.62
N SER A 39 3.83 5.97 2.11
CA SER A 39 4.56 7.11 1.56
C SER A 39 5.00 6.84 0.11
N PRO A 40 5.39 7.88 -0.68
CA PRO A 40 5.81 7.68 -2.07
C PRO A 40 6.94 6.65 -2.26
N THR A 41 7.93 6.62 -1.36
CA THR A 41 9.07 5.70 -1.39
C THR A 41 8.70 4.29 -0.94
N GLU A 42 7.82 4.14 0.06
CA GLU A 42 7.24 2.84 0.43
C GLU A 42 6.41 2.26 -0.72
N TYR A 43 5.65 3.10 -1.45
CA TYR A 43 4.90 2.67 -2.64
C TYR A 43 5.79 2.06 -3.73
N GLU A 44 6.94 2.67 -4.00
CA GLU A 44 7.91 2.15 -4.98
C GLU A 44 8.46 0.80 -4.54
N ARG A 45 8.86 0.66 -3.26
CA ARG A 45 9.36 -0.60 -2.68
C ARG A 45 8.30 -1.71 -2.69
N PHE A 46 7.06 -1.38 -2.32
CA PHE A 46 5.94 -2.31 -2.32
C PHE A 46 5.62 -2.79 -3.75
N PHE A 47 5.47 -1.87 -4.71
CA PHE A 47 5.11 -2.24 -6.07
C PHE A 47 6.24 -2.90 -6.86
N ALA A 48 7.51 -2.72 -6.46
CA ALA A 48 8.61 -3.50 -7.00
C ALA A 48 8.43 -5.01 -6.76
N LEU A 49 7.80 -5.42 -5.65
CA LEU A 49 7.49 -6.84 -5.40
C LEU A 49 6.49 -7.40 -6.43
N LEU A 50 5.47 -6.60 -6.79
CA LEU A 50 4.44 -6.93 -7.78
C LEU A 50 4.86 -6.64 -9.23
N THR A 51 6.12 -6.29 -9.46
CA THR A 51 6.72 -6.03 -10.78
C THR A 51 7.58 -7.24 -11.20
N PRO A 52 7.54 -7.70 -12.47
CA PRO A 52 6.76 -7.19 -13.60
C PRO A 52 5.26 -7.52 -13.49
N THR A 53 4.46 -6.91 -14.38
CA THR A 53 2.98 -6.96 -14.40
C THR A 53 2.38 -8.37 -14.25
N TRP A 54 3.03 -9.43 -14.75
CA TRP A 54 2.56 -10.81 -14.59
C TRP A 54 2.41 -11.26 -13.12
N LYS A 55 3.19 -10.68 -12.19
CA LYS A 55 3.04 -10.92 -10.74
C LYS A 55 1.80 -10.26 -10.17
N ALA A 56 1.51 -9.03 -10.59
CA ALA A 56 0.28 -8.33 -10.27
C ALA A 56 -0.94 -9.07 -10.85
N GLU A 57 -0.88 -9.50 -12.12
CA GLU A 57 -1.91 -10.33 -12.77
C GLU A 57 -2.15 -11.65 -12.01
N THR A 58 -1.09 -12.35 -11.61
CA THR A 58 -1.18 -13.60 -10.82
C THR A 58 -1.85 -13.36 -9.45
N THR A 59 -1.46 -12.28 -8.77
CA THR A 59 -2.07 -11.84 -7.50
C THR A 59 -3.55 -11.47 -7.70
N CYS A 60 -3.88 -10.82 -8.81
CA CYS A 60 -5.23 -10.43 -9.15
C CYS A 60 -6.12 -11.61 -9.54
N ARG A 61 -5.57 -12.63 -10.23
CA ARG A 61 -6.26 -13.90 -10.47
C ARG A 61 -6.59 -14.59 -9.13
N LEU A 62 -5.65 -14.63 -8.19
CA LEU A 62 -5.89 -15.16 -6.85
C LEU A 62 -7.03 -14.39 -6.12
N ARG A 63 -7.08 -13.06 -6.27
CA ARG A 63 -8.16 -12.22 -5.70
C ARG A 63 -9.51 -12.47 -6.37
N ALA A 64 -9.53 -12.71 -7.68
CA ALA A 64 -10.75 -13.05 -8.41
C ALA A 64 -11.31 -14.42 -8.03
N THR A 65 -10.45 -15.44 -7.79
CA THR A 65 -10.90 -16.82 -7.50
C THR A 65 -11.16 -17.09 -6.02
N HIS A 66 -10.48 -16.41 -5.08
CA HIS A 66 -10.61 -16.67 -3.64
C HIS A 66 -11.12 -15.48 -2.82
N GLY A 67 -11.24 -14.29 -3.42
CA GLY A 67 -11.61 -13.06 -2.71
C GLY A 67 -10.54 -12.57 -1.72
N CYS A 68 -10.75 -11.38 -1.17
CA CYS A 68 -9.79 -10.70 -0.29
C CYS A 68 -9.50 -11.43 1.03
N ARG A 69 -10.32 -12.41 1.43
CA ARG A 69 -10.15 -13.21 2.65
C ARG A 69 -9.14 -14.36 2.51
N ASN A 70 -8.58 -14.59 1.32
CA ASN A 70 -7.50 -15.54 1.13
C ASN A 70 -6.28 -15.14 2.00
N PRO A 71 -5.71 -16.02 2.85
CA PRO A 71 -4.63 -15.64 3.78
C PRO A 71 -3.41 -15.00 3.13
N THR A 72 -3.08 -15.42 1.90
CA THR A 72 -2.00 -14.85 1.07
C THR A 72 -2.31 -13.38 0.74
N LEU A 73 -3.56 -13.08 0.34
CA LEU A 73 -3.97 -11.70 0.03
C LEU A 73 -4.14 -10.84 1.29
N VAL A 74 -4.61 -11.42 2.41
CA VAL A 74 -4.66 -10.70 3.69
C VAL A 74 -3.26 -10.23 4.10
N GLN A 75 -2.23 -11.07 3.92
CA GLN A 75 -0.84 -10.71 4.25
C GLN A 75 -0.28 -9.63 3.31
N LEU A 76 -0.59 -9.69 2.01
CA LEU A 76 -0.27 -8.61 1.07
C LEU A 76 -0.96 -7.29 1.43
N ASP A 77 -2.26 -7.35 1.73
CA ASP A 77 -3.08 -6.18 2.04
C ASP A 77 -2.65 -5.57 3.39
N GLN A 78 -2.26 -6.38 4.37
CA GLN A 78 -1.61 -5.90 5.60
C GLN A 78 -0.26 -5.24 5.29
N TYR A 79 0.55 -5.81 4.40
CA TYR A 79 1.84 -5.23 4.01
C TYR A 79 1.70 -3.89 3.26
N GLU A 80 0.65 -3.69 2.44
CA GLU A 80 0.34 -2.39 1.80
C GLU A 80 -0.15 -1.32 2.81
N ASN A 81 -0.53 -1.72 4.04
CA ASN A 81 -1.17 -0.84 5.02
C ASN A 81 -0.52 -0.93 6.42
N HIS A 82 0.80 -1.10 6.47
CA HIS A 82 1.60 -1.08 7.72
C HIS A 82 1.10 -2.06 8.80
N GLY A 83 0.69 -3.26 8.38
CA GLY A 83 0.22 -4.35 9.24
C GLY A 83 -1.28 -4.37 9.53
N LEU A 84 -2.02 -3.30 9.23
CA LEU A 84 -3.46 -3.20 9.50
C LEU A 84 -4.21 -2.76 8.24
N VAL A 85 -5.05 -3.64 7.69
CA VAL A 85 -5.97 -3.23 6.61
C VAL A 85 -7.00 -2.25 7.21
N PRO A 86 -7.23 -1.08 6.61
CA PRO A 86 -8.16 -0.10 7.16
C PRO A 86 -9.60 -0.63 7.09
N ASP A 87 -10.34 -0.50 8.20
CA ASP A 87 -11.77 -0.73 8.25
C ASP A 87 -12.53 0.44 7.60
N GLY A 88 -13.56 0.11 6.81
CA GLY A 88 -14.36 1.10 6.09
C GLY A 88 -13.65 1.75 4.90
N ALA A 89 -14.10 2.95 4.56
CA ALA A 89 -13.81 3.55 3.27
C ALA A 89 -12.37 4.04 3.11
N VAL A 90 -11.84 3.92 1.88
CA VAL A 90 -10.47 4.31 1.51
C VAL A 90 -10.48 5.22 0.29
N CYS A 91 -9.55 6.17 0.24
CA CYS A 91 -9.39 7.06 -0.91
C CYS A 91 -8.25 6.61 -1.82
N SER A 92 -8.34 6.91 -3.12
CA SER A 92 -7.32 6.53 -4.11
C SER A 92 -6.85 7.72 -4.96
N ASN A 93 -5.72 7.56 -5.63
CA ASN A 93 -5.20 8.54 -6.59
C ASN A 93 -5.86 8.47 -8.00
N LEU A 94 -6.93 7.69 -8.17
CA LEU A 94 -7.61 7.52 -9.47
C LEU A 94 -8.54 8.71 -9.77
N PRO A 95 -8.51 9.28 -10.99
CA PRO A 95 -9.27 10.49 -11.33
C PRO A 95 -10.80 10.31 -11.30
N TYR A 96 -11.28 9.10 -11.59
CA TYR A 96 -12.72 8.78 -11.67
C TYR A 96 -13.20 7.80 -10.59
N ALA A 97 -12.33 7.44 -9.65
CA ALA A 97 -12.62 6.49 -8.57
C ALA A 97 -11.85 6.90 -7.29
N SER A 98 -12.13 8.11 -6.82
CA SER A 98 -11.41 8.77 -5.74
C SER A 98 -11.61 8.12 -4.36
N TRP A 99 -12.65 7.30 -4.19
CA TRP A 99 -12.93 6.56 -2.96
C TRP A 99 -13.58 5.19 -3.23
N PHE A 100 -13.49 4.30 -2.25
CA PHE A 100 -14.08 2.96 -2.24
C PHE A 100 -14.59 2.63 -0.83
N GLU A 101 -15.67 1.85 -0.71
CA GLU A 101 -16.26 1.44 0.58
C GLU A 101 -15.33 0.59 1.47
N SER A 102 -14.33 -0.06 0.87
CA SER A 102 -13.32 -0.86 1.60
C SER A 102 -12.02 -0.99 0.80
N PHE A 103 -10.94 -1.35 1.50
CA PHE A 103 -9.68 -1.73 0.84
C PHE A 103 -9.83 -2.95 -0.10
N CYS A 104 -10.74 -3.87 0.21
CA CYS A 104 -11.07 -5.01 -0.65
C CYS A 104 -11.73 -4.56 -1.98
N GLN A 105 -12.66 -3.61 -1.93
CA GLN A 105 -13.25 -2.98 -3.12
C GLN A 105 -12.18 -2.29 -3.98
N PHE A 106 -11.31 -1.48 -3.36
CA PHE A 106 -10.22 -0.79 -4.06
C PHE A 106 -9.25 -1.75 -4.77
N THR A 107 -8.78 -2.78 -4.08
CA THR A 107 -7.87 -3.77 -4.64
C THR A 107 -8.53 -4.65 -5.71
N HIS A 108 -9.81 -4.99 -5.56
CA HIS A 108 -10.57 -5.66 -6.60
C HIS A 108 -10.73 -4.77 -7.85
N TYR A 109 -11.06 -3.48 -7.68
CA TYR A 109 -11.13 -2.52 -8.79
C TYR A 109 -9.79 -2.41 -9.53
N ARG A 110 -8.66 -2.33 -8.81
CA ARG A 110 -7.31 -2.31 -9.38
C ARG A 110 -7.05 -3.50 -10.28
N CYS A 111 -7.49 -4.68 -9.86
CA CYS A 111 -7.38 -5.90 -10.65
C CYS A 111 -8.28 -5.89 -11.88
N SER A 112 -9.57 -5.64 -11.73
CA SER A 112 -10.56 -5.71 -12.81
C SER A 112 -10.39 -4.64 -13.88
N ASN A 113 -9.75 -3.50 -13.55
CA ASN A 113 -9.44 -2.42 -14.49
C ASN A 113 -7.96 -2.38 -14.92
N HIS A 114 -7.15 -3.38 -14.54
CA HIS A 114 -5.72 -3.48 -14.86
C HIS A 114 -4.86 -2.29 -14.38
N VAL A 115 -5.38 -1.45 -13.46
CA VAL A 115 -4.66 -0.32 -12.84
C VAL A 115 -3.87 -0.79 -11.62
N TYR A 116 -3.05 -1.82 -11.79
CA TYR A 116 -2.42 -2.60 -10.72
C TYR A 116 -1.64 -1.77 -9.68
N TYR A 117 -1.03 -0.66 -10.13
CA TYR A 117 -0.16 0.21 -9.33
C TYR A 117 -0.86 1.49 -8.83
N ALA A 118 -2.20 1.57 -8.89
CA ALA A 118 -2.93 2.68 -8.29
C ALA A 118 -2.74 2.69 -6.76
N LYS A 119 -2.65 3.90 -6.20
CA LYS A 119 -2.24 4.15 -4.81
C LYS A 119 -3.44 4.48 -3.94
N ARG A 120 -3.50 3.92 -2.73
CA ARG A 120 -4.32 4.47 -1.65
C ARG A 120 -3.72 5.82 -1.24
N VAL A 121 -4.57 6.78 -0.91
CA VAL A 121 -4.14 8.09 -0.41
C VAL A 121 -4.91 8.44 0.85
N LEU A 122 -4.40 9.43 1.60
CA LEU A 122 -5.17 10.02 2.69
C LEU A 122 -6.40 10.71 2.10
N CYS A 123 -7.56 10.50 2.73
CA CYS A 123 -8.79 11.16 2.31
C CYS A 123 -8.73 12.66 2.65
N SER A 124 -8.93 13.51 1.65
CA SER A 124 -8.91 14.97 1.80
C SER A 124 -10.06 15.53 2.65
N GLN A 125 -11.09 14.72 2.89
CA GLN A 125 -12.20 14.99 3.80
C GLN A 125 -12.44 13.72 4.64
N PRO A 126 -12.92 13.83 5.89
CA PRO A 126 -13.32 12.67 6.66
C PRO A 126 -14.43 11.93 5.89
N VAL A 127 -14.30 10.61 5.71
CA VAL A 127 -15.31 9.80 4.99
C VAL A 127 -16.50 9.46 5.91
N SER A 128 -17.04 10.51 6.53
CA SER A 128 -18.40 10.56 7.02
C SER A 128 -19.28 11.01 5.84
N ILE A 129 -20.50 10.48 5.74
CA ILE A 129 -21.45 10.71 4.62
C ILE A 129 -21.10 9.91 3.34
N LEU A 130 -21.31 8.60 3.40
CA LEU A 130 -21.85 7.80 2.28
C LEU A 130 -22.54 6.51 2.77
N SER A 131 -23.10 6.55 3.98
CA SER A 131 -24.02 5.50 4.46
C SER A 131 -25.38 5.69 3.77
N PRO A 132 -25.98 4.66 3.15
CA PRO A 132 -27.30 4.77 2.52
C PRO A 132 -28.47 5.04 3.48
N ASN A 133 -28.23 5.08 4.79
CA ASN A 133 -29.28 4.94 5.80
C ASN A 133 -30.01 6.25 6.17
N THR A 134 -29.55 7.43 5.73
CA THR A 134 -30.19 8.72 6.07
C THR A 134 -31.48 9.03 5.28
N LEU A 135 -32.14 8.02 4.70
CA LEU A 135 -33.43 8.14 4.00
C LEU A 135 -34.58 7.36 4.66
N LYS A 136 -34.39 6.85 5.89
CA LYS A 136 -35.45 6.31 6.75
C LYS A 136 -35.24 6.71 8.22
N GLU A 137 -35.30 8.01 8.48
CA GLU A 137 -35.50 8.53 9.85
C GLU A 137 -36.55 9.65 9.88
N ILE A 138 -37.71 9.33 9.31
CA ILE A 138 -38.98 9.99 9.59
C ILE A 138 -40.00 8.86 9.76
N GLU A 139 -40.82 8.94 10.80
CA GLU A 139 -41.86 7.95 11.16
C GLU A 139 -41.38 6.61 11.79
N ALA A 140 -40.98 6.66 13.07
CA ALA A 140 -41.49 5.78 14.12
C ALA A 140 -40.90 6.13 15.51
N SER A 141 -41.47 7.11 16.22
CA SER A 141 -41.27 7.21 17.67
C SER A 141 -42.14 6.15 18.36
N ALA A 142 -41.52 5.12 18.93
CA ALA A 142 -42.17 4.19 19.85
C ALA A 142 -41.15 3.69 20.90
N GLU A 143 -41.16 4.37 22.04
CA GLU A 143 -40.44 4.09 23.29
C GLU A 143 -40.77 2.71 23.88
N VAL A 144 -39.77 1.88 24.22
CA VAL A 144 -39.75 0.94 25.37
C VAL A 144 -38.31 0.72 25.88
N SER A 145 -38.17 0.54 27.20
CA SER A 145 -36.93 0.42 28.00
C SER A 145 -36.03 -0.83 27.77
N PRO A 146 -34.77 -0.82 28.27
CA PRO A 146 -33.77 -1.85 28.00
C PRO A 146 -33.88 -3.09 28.92
N THR A 147 -33.45 -4.25 28.41
CA THR A 147 -33.22 -5.46 29.23
C THR A 147 -31.78 -5.97 29.07
N THR A 148 -31.07 -6.06 30.20
CA THR A 148 -29.73 -6.65 30.32
C THR A 148 -29.75 -8.17 30.13
N MET A 149 -28.82 -8.70 29.32
CA MET A 149 -28.40 -10.11 29.33
C MET A 149 -26.89 -10.21 29.14
N THR A 150 -26.25 -11.18 29.79
CA THR A 150 -24.81 -11.21 30.04
C THR A 150 -24.15 -12.48 29.49
N SER A 151 -23.00 -12.33 28.80
CA SER A 151 -22.02 -13.41 28.49
C SER A 151 -22.47 -14.51 27.50
N PRO A 152 -21.54 -15.35 26.95
CA PRO A 152 -20.16 -15.61 27.39
C PRO A 152 -19.03 -15.34 26.39
N ILE A 153 -17.82 -15.28 26.97
CA ILE A 153 -16.51 -15.34 26.29
C ILE A 153 -16.40 -16.59 25.40
N SER A 154 -15.72 -16.45 24.26
CA SER A 154 -15.27 -17.57 23.41
C SER A 154 -13.73 -17.59 23.41
N PRO A 155 -13.07 -18.77 23.48
CA PRO A 155 -11.65 -18.84 23.83
C PRO A 155 -10.70 -18.45 22.69
N HIS A 156 -9.52 -18.00 23.09
CA HIS A 156 -8.37 -17.73 22.23
C HIS A 156 -8.05 -18.90 21.29
N PHE A 157 -7.93 -18.63 19.99
CA PHE A 157 -7.26 -19.51 19.04
C PHE A 157 -5.90 -18.93 18.66
N THR A 158 -4.90 -19.17 19.51
CA THR A 158 -3.52 -18.70 19.32
C THR A 158 -2.72 -19.65 18.43
N GLU A 159 -3.20 -19.94 17.22
CA GLU A 159 -2.39 -20.71 16.25
C GLU A 159 -1.35 -19.78 15.62
N ARG A 160 -0.14 -19.81 16.17
CA ARG A 160 1.01 -19.07 15.67
C ARG A 160 1.56 -19.70 14.39
N GLN A 161 0.79 -19.63 13.31
CA GLN A 161 1.22 -20.03 11.99
C GLN A 161 2.38 -19.14 11.54
N THR A 162 3.61 -19.66 11.57
CA THR A 162 4.81 -19.00 11.06
C THR A 162 4.75 -18.96 9.53
N PHE A 163 3.93 -18.04 9.00
CA PHE A 163 3.90 -17.75 7.59
C PHE A 163 5.20 -17.06 7.16
N GLN A 164 5.76 -17.51 6.03
CA GLN A 164 6.92 -16.87 5.42
C GLN A 164 6.58 -15.40 5.07
N PRO A 165 7.47 -14.44 5.38
CA PRO A 165 7.41 -13.07 4.90
C PRO A 165 6.96 -12.95 3.43
N TRP A 166 6.11 -11.95 3.16
CA TRP A 166 5.53 -11.74 1.84
C TRP A 166 6.55 -11.74 0.66
N PRO A 167 7.74 -11.13 0.76
CA PRO A 167 8.72 -11.13 -0.33
C PRO A 167 9.14 -12.54 -0.79
N GLU A 168 9.18 -13.51 0.12
CA GLU A 168 9.71 -14.86 -0.11
C GLU A 168 8.71 -15.78 -0.83
N ARG A 169 7.41 -15.48 -0.81
CA ARG A 169 6.43 -16.24 -1.62
C ARG A 169 6.48 -15.92 -3.10
N LEU A 170 6.95 -14.72 -3.46
CA LEU A 170 6.98 -14.24 -4.85
C LEU A 170 8.19 -14.74 -5.65
N SER A 171 9.19 -15.34 -5.01
CA SER A 171 10.31 -16.02 -5.70
C SER A 171 10.02 -17.49 -6.04
N ASN A 172 8.97 -18.06 -5.43
CA ASN A 172 8.72 -19.50 -5.43
C ASN A 172 7.49 -19.91 -6.29
N ASN A 173 6.98 -18.99 -7.13
CA ASN A 173 5.91 -19.16 -8.10
C ASN A 173 6.30 -18.54 -9.45
#